data_AF-A0A1G9IGN8-F1
#
_entry.id   AF-A0A1G9IGN8-F1
#
_cell.length_a   1.000
_cell.length_b   1.000
_cell.length_c   1.000
_cell.angle_alpha   90.00
_cell.angle_beta   90.00
_cell.angle_gamma   90.00
#
_symmetry.space_group_name_H-M   'P 1'
#
loop_
_entity.id
_entity.type
_entity.pdbx_description
1 polymer ?
#
loop_
_entity_poly.entity_id
_entity_poly.type
_entity_poly.pdbx_seq_one_letter_code
_entity_poly.pdbx_strand_id
1 'polypeptide(L)'
;MYTFELINKDPSLDLTLELNNINEAINYILEGKNRRNPVFIDVDNIRINRITQYRMELDVELGEDANDSWKQKIGWYLANKCDMRNYCNSANAEEMFKIS
;
A
#
# COMPACT_ATOMS: atom_id res chain seq x y z
N MET A 1 -10.08 -8.06 -5.07
CA MET A 1 -8.87 -7.69 -5.84
C MET A 1 -8.85 -6.18 -6.02
N TYR A 2 -7.74 -5.54 -5.68
CA TYR A 2 -7.48 -4.11 -5.85
C TYR A 2 -6.22 -3.91 -6.67
N THR A 3 -6.25 -2.98 -7.60
CA THR A 3 -5.07 -2.56 -8.37
C THR A 3 -4.55 -1.25 -7.84
N PHE A 4 -3.24 -1.21 -7.58
CA PHE A 4 -2.50 -0.01 -7.20
C PHE A 4 -1.53 0.31 -8.33
N GLU A 5 -1.73 1.45 -8.98
CA GLU A 5 -0.87 1.94 -10.06
C GLU A 5 -0.18 3.22 -9.60
N LEU A 6 1.15 3.30 -9.75
CA LEU A 6 1.90 4.50 -9.40
C LEU A 6 1.40 5.69 -10.21
N ILE A 7 1.18 6.82 -9.52
CA ILE A 7 0.78 8.05 -10.17
C ILE A 7 1.97 8.66 -10.92
N ASN A 8 3.15 8.69 -10.29
CA ASN A 8 4.38 9.13 -10.94
C ASN A 8 5.19 7.92 -11.46
N LYS A 9 5.17 7.72 -12.78
CA LYS A 9 5.87 6.62 -13.46
C LYS A 9 7.31 7.00 -13.78
N ASP A 10 8.09 7.26 -12.74
CA ASP A 10 9.52 7.50 -12.88
C ASP A 10 10.21 6.20 -13.34
N PRO A 11 10.94 6.20 -14.48
CA PRO A 11 11.59 5.00 -15.01
C PRO A 11 12.69 4.44 -14.11
N SER A 12 13.18 5.20 -13.13
CA SER A 12 14.13 4.72 -12.13
C SER A 12 13.48 3.89 -11.02
N LEU A 13 12.15 3.95 -10.88
CA LEU A 13 11.41 3.14 -9.92
C LEU A 13 10.91 1.84 -10.57
N ASP A 14 11.14 0.73 -9.87
CA ASP A 14 10.58 -0.57 -10.19
C ASP A 14 10.03 -1.20 -8.91
N LEU A 15 8.70 -1.26 -8.79
CA LEU A 15 8.05 -1.85 -7.61
C LEU A 15 8.45 -3.33 -7.40
N THR A 16 8.87 -4.05 -8.45
CA THR A 16 9.32 -5.44 -8.30
C THR A 16 10.59 -5.53 -7.45
N LEU A 17 11.43 -4.48 -7.45
CA LEU A 17 12.62 -4.37 -6.60
C LEU A 17 12.28 -3.93 -5.17
N GLU A 18 11.10 -3.34 -4.97
CA GLU A 18 10.61 -2.81 -3.69
C GLU A 18 9.75 -3.82 -2.92
N LEU A 19 9.77 -5.10 -3.29
CA LEU A 19 8.90 -6.13 -2.72
C LEU A 19 9.01 -6.22 -1.18
N ASN A 20 10.21 -6.07 -0.62
CA ASN A 20 10.40 -6.07 0.84
C ASN A 20 9.70 -4.89 1.49
N ASN A 21 9.88 -3.67 0.95
CA ASN A 21 9.23 -2.46 1.44
C ASN A 21 7.70 -2.54 1.32
N ILE A 22 7.20 -3.15 0.24
CA ILE A 22 5.76 -3.40 0.04
C ILE A 22 5.24 -4.40 1.06
N ASN A 23 5.97 -5.49 1.32
CA ASN A 23 5.60 -6.46 2.35
C ASN A 23 5.60 -5.82 3.75
N GLU A 24 6.55 -4.94 4.06
CA GLU A 24 6.56 -4.18 5.31
C GLU A 24 5.35 -3.23 5.43
N ALA A 25 5.00 -2.55 4.33
CA ALA A 25 3.79 -1.72 4.28
C ALA A 25 2.52 -2.54 4.51
N ILE A 26 2.43 -3.74 3.92
CA ILE A 26 1.32 -4.68 4.13
C ILE A 26 1.28 -5.16 5.58
N ASN A 27 2.41 -5.59 6.14
CA ASN A 27 2.50 -6.04 7.53
C ASN A 27 2.10 -4.92 8.50
N TYR A 28 2.49 -3.67 8.21
CA TYR A 28 2.04 -2.51 8.98
C TYR A 28 0.51 -2.38 9.04
N ILE A 29 -0.20 -2.67 7.94
CA ILE A 29 -1.67 -2.70 7.91
C ILE A 29 -2.19 -3.88 8.74
N LEU A 30 -1.69 -5.09 8.49
CA LEU A 30 -2.17 -6.32 9.15
C LEU A 30 -1.92 -6.33 10.67
N GLU A 31 -0.81 -5.75 11.12
CA GLU A 31 -0.51 -5.59 12.55
C GLU A 31 -1.32 -4.48 13.20
N GLY A 32 -1.89 -3.56 12.41
CA GLY A 32 -2.70 -2.44 12.87
C GLY A 32 -3.83 -2.87 13.82
N LYS A 33 -4.46 -4.03 13.54
CA LYS A 33 -5.55 -4.58 14.35
C LYS A 33 -5.14 -5.06 15.75
N ASN A 34 -3.85 -5.38 15.93
CA ASN A 34 -3.31 -5.92 17.19
C ASN A 34 -2.65 -4.83 18.06
N ARG A 35 -2.74 -3.55 17.67
CA ARG A 35 -2.15 -2.43 18.43
C ARG A 35 -3.02 -2.04 19.62
N ARG A 36 -2.43 -1.33 20.59
CA ARG A 36 -3.15 -0.79 21.76
C ARG A 36 -4.35 0.09 21.38
N ASN A 37 -4.22 0.86 20.30
CA ASN A 37 -5.31 1.57 19.63
C ASN A 37 -5.43 0.96 18.23
N PRO A 38 -6.31 -0.03 18.04
CA PRO A 38 -6.40 -0.76 16.77
C PRO A 38 -6.77 0.15 15.60
N VAL A 39 -6.18 -0.13 14.44
CA VAL A 39 -6.48 0.52 13.15
C VAL A 39 -6.54 -0.56 12.07
N PHE A 40 -7.30 -0.32 10.99
CA PHE A 40 -7.50 -1.30 9.91
C PHE A 40 -8.04 -2.64 10.45
N ILE A 41 -8.91 -2.57 11.48
CA ILE A 41 -9.48 -3.73 12.18
C ILE A 41 -10.25 -4.63 11.19
N ASP A 42 -10.75 -4.01 10.14
CA ASP A 42 -11.49 -4.58 9.04
C ASP A 42 -10.64 -5.28 7.97
N VAL A 43 -9.31 -5.23 8.06
CA VAL A 43 -8.41 -5.92 7.12
C VAL A 43 -7.94 -7.23 7.73
N ASP A 44 -8.48 -8.34 7.24
CA ASP A 44 -8.14 -9.67 7.73
C ASP A 44 -6.84 -10.18 7.12
N ASN A 45 -6.67 -9.96 5.82
CA ASN A 45 -5.53 -10.45 5.05
C ASN A 45 -5.26 -9.59 3.82
N ILE A 46 -4.00 -9.53 3.40
CA ILE A 46 -3.58 -8.93 2.13
C ILE A 46 -2.56 -9.87 1.49
N ARG A 47 -2.77 -10.21 0.23
CA ARG A 47 -1.85 -11.02 -0.58
C ARG A 47 -1.50 -10.29 -1.86
N ILE A 48 -0.21 -10.26 -2.19
CA ILE A 48 0.24 -9.76 -3.49
C ILE A 48 -0.05 -10.85 -4.53
N ASN A 49 -0.97 -10.58 -5.46
CA ASN A 49 -1.27 -11.48 -6.57
C ASN A 49 -0.28 -11.27 -7.72
N ARG A 50 0.01 -10.00 -8.03
CA ARG A 50 0.94 -9.63 -9.11
C ARG A 50 1.66 -8.34 -8.79
N ILE A 51 2.91 -8.24 -9.22
CA ILE A 51 3.70 -7.02 -9.20
C ILE A 51 4.42 -6.81 -10.53
N THR A 52 4.48 -5.56 -10.96
CA THR A 52 5.16 -5.08 -12.17
C THR A 52 5.79 -3.74 -11.84
N GLN A 53 6.60 -3.19 -12.75
CA GLN A 53 7.35 -1.95 -12.52
C GLN A 53 6.53 -0.82 -11.88
N TYR A 54 5.29 -0.59 -12.34
CA TYR A 54 4.47 0.52 -11.87
C TYR A 54 3.13 0.13 -11.27
N ARG A 55 2.87 -1.18 -11.13
CA ARG A 55 1.57 -1.66 -10.70
C ARG A 55 1.70 -2.90 -9.83
N MET A 56 0.91 -2.94 -8.77
CA MET A 56 0.66 -4.14 -7.98
C MET A 56 -0.84 -4.46 -7.93
N GLU A 57 -1.15 -5.75 -7.90
CA GLU A 57 -2.50 -6.29 -7.72
C GLU A 57 -2.53 -7.03 -6.40
N LEU A 58 -3.46 -6.62 -5.53
CA LEU A 58 -3.61 -7.16 -4.18
C LEU A 58 -4.97 -7.84 -4.04
N ASP A 59 -4.96 -9.06 -3.51
CA ASP A 59 -6.15 -9.70 -2.98
C ASP A 59 -6.26 -9.38 -1.50
N VAL A 60 -7.41 -8.87 -1.10
CA VAL A 60 -7.64 -8.36 0.26
C VAL A 60 -8.89 -8.99 0.80
N GLU A 61 -8.76 -9.65 1.95
CA GLU A 61 -9.84 -10.21 2.72
C GLU A 61 -10.25 -9.16 3.75
N LEU A 62 -11.54 -8.79 3.73
CA LEU A 62 -12.10 -7.71 4.52
C LEU A 62 -13.22 -8.24 5.43
N GLY A 63 -13.30 -7.73 6.64
CA GLY A 63 -14.36 -8.02 7.61
C GLY A 63 -15.68 -7.32 7.29
N GLU A 64 -16.70 -7.57 8.12
CA GLU A 64 -18.09 -7.10 7.87
C GLU A 64 -18.25 -5.56 7.86
N ASP A 65 -17.41 -4.83 8.60
CA ASP A 65 -17.45 -3.35 8.73
C ASP A 65 -16.36 -2.65 7.89
N ALA A 66 -16.02 -3.22 6.74
CA ALA A 66 -14.88 -2.77 5.97
C ALA A 66 -15.02 -1.36 5.39
N ASN A 67 -13.93 -0.61 5.51
CA ASN A 67 -13.76 0.68 4.90
C ASN A 67 -12.45 0.76 4.11
N ASP A 68 -12.32 1.83 3.35
CA ASP A 68 -11.22 2.00 2.41
C ASP A 68 -9.98 2.67 3.02
N SER A 69 -9.92 2.87 4.34
CA SER A 69 -8.85 3.64 4.98
C SER A 69 -7.46 3.02 4.85
N TRP A 70 -7.38 1.69 4.70
CA TRP A 70 -6.12 0.96 4.52
C TRP A 70 -5.46 1.25 3.17
N LYS A 71 -6.25 1.53 2.13
CA LYS A 71 -5.79 1.66 0.74
C LYS A 71 -4.68 2.70 0.61
N GLN A 72 -4.93 3.92 1.10
CA GLN A 72 -3.94 4.99 1.00
C GLN A 72 -2.74 4.81 1.93
N LYS A 73 -2.84 3.92 2.91
CA LYS A 73 -1.80 3.73 3.93
C LYS A 73 -0.63 2.88 3.45
N ILE A 74 -0.81 2.09 2.40
CA ILE A 74 0.31 1.44 1.71
C ILE A 74 1.22 2.50 1.07
N GLY A 75 0.66 3.41 0.28
CA GLY A 75 1.40 4.52 -0.33
C GLY A 75 2.05 5.42 0.70
N TRP A 76 1.30 5.79 1.74
CA TRP A 76 1.84 6.57 2.85
C TRP A 76 3.02 5.89 3.53
N TYR A 77 2.96 4.59 3.78
CA TYR A 77 4.04 3.86 4.43
C TYR A 77 5.30 3.90 3.58
N LEU A 78 5.20 3.51 2.31
CA LEU A 78 6.32 3.52 1.38
C LEU A 78 6.96 4.92 1.29
N ALA A 79 6.14 5.96 1.16
CA ALA A 79 6.63 7.33 1.06
C ALA A 79 7.31 7.85 2.34
N ASN A 80 6.91 7.41 3.53
CA ASN A 80 7.40 7.96 4.81
C ASN A 80 8.36 7.04 5.57
N LYS A 81 8.40 5.75 5.23
CA LYS A 81 9.18 4.72 5.93
C LYS A 81 10.21 4.05 5.03
N CYS A 82 10.06 4.15 3.71
CA CYS A 82 10.95 3.53 2.73
C CYS A 82 11.58 4.58 1.78
N ASP A 83 11.58 5.86 2.16
CA ASP A 83 12.16 6.97 1.38
C ASP A 83 11.62 7.15 -0.06
N MET A 84 10.41 6.66 -0.32
CA MET A 84 9.78 6.68 -1.66
C MET A 84 8.99 7.97 -1.96
N ARG A 85 9.25 9.07 -1.23
CA ARG A 85 8.39 10.27 -1.30
C ARG A 85 8.39 10.96 -2.65
N ASN A 86 9.47 10.87 -3.42
CA ASN A 86 9.61 11.49 -4.73
C ASN A 86 8.64 10.91 -5.79
N TYR A 87 8.00 9.79 -5.50
CA TYR A 87 7.09 9.10 -6.41
C TYR A 87 5.60 9.41 -6.15
N CYS A 88 5.31 10.31 -5.21
CA CYS A 88 3.96 10.82 -4.97
C CYS A 88 3.56 11.87 -6.02
N ASN A 89 2.26 12.03 -6.29
CA ASN A 89 1.70 13.06 -7.19
C ASN A 89 1.95 14.50 -6.71
N SER A 90 2.33 14.67 -5.44
CA SER A 90 2.58 15.95 -4.79
C SER A 90 3.36 15.74 -3.48
N ALA A 91 3.47 16.75 -2.61
CA ALA A 91 3.96 16.55 -1.25
C ALA A 91 3.03 15.67 -0.38
N ASN A 92 1.87 15.24 -0.90
CA ASN A 92 0.94 14.34 -0.21
C ASN A 92 1.37 12.87 -0.35
N ALA A 93 1.84 12.30 0.75
CA ALA A 93 2.27 10.90 0.81
C ALA A 93 1.12 9.88 0.62
N GLU A 94 -0.13 10.30 0.77
CA GLU A 94 -1.28 9.44 0.51
C GLU A 94 -1.59 9.32 -0.99
N GLU A 95 -1.01 10.18 -1.84
CA GLU A 95 -1.22 10.16 -3.30
C GLU A 95 -0.04 9.52 -4.05
N MET A 96 0.39 8.34 -3.60
CA MET A 96 1.41 7.55 -4.32
C MET A 96 0.77 6.67 -5.41
N PHE A 97 -0.40 6.11 -5.13
CA PHE A 97 -1.10 5.19 -6.02
C PHE A 97 -2.47 5.71 -6.43
N LYS A 98 -2.81 5.49 -7.70
CA LYS A 98 -4.20 5.42 -8.15
C LYS A 98 -4.72 4.01 -7.88
N ILE A 99 -5.88 3.92 -7.24
CA ILE A 99 -6.44 2.65 -6.77
C ILE A 99 -7.76 2.38 -7.48
N SER A 100 -7.92 1.17 -8.02
CA SER A 100 -9.11 0.71 -8.75
C SER A 100 -9.49 -0.71 -8.38
#